data_AF-A0A9Q3BN23-F1
#
_entry.id   AF-A0A9Q3BN23-F1
#
_cell.length_a   1.000
_cell.length_b   1.000
_cell.length_c   1.000
_cell.angle_alpha   90.00
_cell.angle_beta   90.00
_cell.angle_gamma   90.00
#
_symmetry.space_group_name_H-M   'P 1'
#
loop_
_entity.id
_entity.type
_entity.pdbx_description
1 polymer ?
#
loop_
_entity_poly.entity_id
_entity_poly.type
_entity_poly.pdbx_seq_one_letter_code
_entity_poly.pdbx_strand_id
1 'polypeptide(L)'
;MNLAYKTSIHASTNQTPAILEEGCNPILPQDSLSKELVEIHPTASSFQGMLENYRNHTARFMEDSFAYCKDKWDKSHCTPDFKVGYLVLVSTTNFNKIKGCKKNKYCFAGNFFMKALHG
;
A
#
# COMPACT_ATOMS: atom_id res chain seq x y z
N MET A 1 -9.61 5.74 -14.75
CA MET A 1 -8.78 5.33 -13.60
C MET A 1 -8.78 6.34 -12.45
N ASN A 2 -8.94 7.65 -12.71
CA ASN A 2 -8.87 8.72 -11.69
C ASN A 2 -10.03 8.68 -10.64
N LEU A 3 -11.27 8.42 -11.09
CA LEU A 3 -12.46 8.49 -10.21
C LEU A 3 -12.43 7.47 -9.05
N ALA A 4 -12.08 6.21 -9.32
CA ALA A 4 -12.06 5.16 -8.30
C ALA A 4 -11.06 5.44 -7.17
N TYR A 5 -9.91 6.05 -7.50
CA TYR A 5 -8.92 6.47 -6.52
C TYR A 5 -9.44 7.60 -5.64
N LYS A 6 -10.06 8.61 -6.26
CA LYS A 6 -10.63 9.77 -5.56
C LYS A 6 -11.73 9.41 -4.57
N THR A 7 -12.47 8.34 -4.83
CA THR A 7 -13.58 7.87 -3.99
C THR A 7 -13.23 6.69 -3.09
N SER A 8 -11.99 6.19 -3.13
CA SER A 8 -11.55 5.10 -2.25
C SER A 8 -11.17 5.66 -0.88
N ILE A 9 -11.59 4.98 0.19
CA ILE A 9 -11.22 5.36 1.55
C ILE A 9 -9.74 5.02 1.77
N HIS A 10 -8.97 5.98 2.27
CA HIS A 10 -7.56 5.77 2.59
C HIS A 10 -7.40 5.23 4.01
N ALA A 11 -6.60 4.18 4.18
CA ALA A 11 -6.49 3.44 5.44
C ALA A 11 -5.96 4.26 6.64
N SER A 12 -5.09 5.25 6.40
CA SER A 12 -4.53 6.07 7.49
C SER A 12 -5.43 7.22 7.94
N THR A 13 -6.26 7.75 7.04
CA THR A 13 -7.10 8.94 7.32
C THR A 13 -8.58 8.58 7.48
N ASN A 14 -8.99 7.36 7.11
CA ASN A 14 -10.39 6.92 7.04
C ASN A 14 -11.29 7.84 6.22
N GLN A 15 -10.70 8.63 5.32
CA GLN A 15 -11.39 9.59 4.45
C GLN A 15 -10.98 9.33 3.00
N THR A 16 -11.85 9.71 2.07
CA THR A 16 -11.55 9.65 0.63
C THR A 16 -10.70 10.86 0.23
N PRO A 17 -9.80 10.73 -0.76
CA PRO A 17 -9.04 11.86 -1.28
C PRO A 17 -9.93 13.02 -1.74
N ALA A 18 -11.10 12.76 -2.32
CA ALA A 18 -12.03 13.81 -2.75
C ALA A 18 -12.57 14.66 -1.59
N ILE A 19 -12.81 14.07 -0.41
CA ILE A 19 -13.22 14.83 0.78
C ILE A 19 -12.07 15.72 1.27
N LEU A 20 -10.84 15.23 1.21
CA LEU A 20 -9.66 15.98 1.67
C LEU A 20 -9.27 17.12 0.72
N GLU A 21 -9.45 16.93 -0.59
CA GLU A 21 -9.10 17.93 -1.61
C GLU A 21 -10.22 18.95 -1.84
N GLU A 22 -11.46 18.49 -2.00
CA GLU A 22 -12.59 19.30 -2.50
C GLU A 22 -13.73 19.44 -1.48
N GLY A 23 -13.64 18.79 -0.32
CA GLY A 23 -14.66 18.83 0.73
C GLY A 23 -15.93 18.03 0.42
N CYS A 24 -16.03 17.39 -0.75
CA CYS A 24 -17.18 16.57 -1.14
C CYS A 24 -16.79 15.36 -1.98
N ASN A 25 -17.58 14.29 -1.90
CA ASN A 25 -17.42 13.14 -2.79
C ASN A 25 -18.22 13.38 -4.08
N PRO A 26 -17.65 13.03 -5.26
CA PRO A 26 -18.39 13.06 -6.51
C PRO A 26 -19.52 12.03 -6.49
N ILE A 27 -20.68 12.38 -7.06
CA ILE A 27 -21.82 11.48 -7.19
C ILE A 27 -21.42 10.31 -8.09
N LEU A 28 -21.46 9.08 -7.56
CA LEU A 28 -21.16 7.87 -8.32
C LEU A 28 -22.44 7.32 -8.96
N PRO A 29 -22.34 6.56 -10.07
CA PRO A 29 -23.52 5.94 -10.71
C PRO A 29 -24.37 5.07 -9.78
N GLN A 30 -23.74 4.48 -8.76
CA GLN A 30 -24.41 3.70 -7.71
C GLN A 30 -25.24 4.58 -6.74
N ASP A 31 -24.86 5.84 -6.56
CA ASP A 31 -25.55 6.79 -5.67
C ASP A 31 -26.80 7.38 -6.35
N SER A 32 -26.84 7.32 -7.69
CA SER A 32 -27.99 7.75 -8.50
C SER A 32 -29.14 6.73 -8.56
N LEU A 33 -28.95 5.52 -8.01
CA LEU A 33 -30.00 4.50 -7.95
C LEU A 33 -30.89 4.78 -6.73
N SER A 34 -32.03 5.43 -6.96
CA SER A 34 -33.04 5.65 -5.92
C SER A 34 -33.59 4.32 -5.41
N LYS A 35 -33.64 4.16 -4.08
CA LYS A 35 -34.22 2.96 -3.42
C LYS A 35 -35.73 2.78 -3.68
N GLU A 36 -36.40 3.82 -4.18
CA GLU A 36 -37.82 3.83 -4.56
C GLU A 36 -38.07 3.44 -6.02
N LEU A 37 -37.04 3.12 -6.80
CA LEU A 37 -37.25 2.67 -8.17
C LEU A 37 -37.88 1.27 -8.14
N VAL A 38 -39.21 1.23 -8.36
CA VAL A 38 -39.95 0.04 -8.81
C VAL A 38 -39.06 -0.71 -9.78
N GLU A 39 -38.88 -2.02 -9.60
CA GLU A 39 -38.00 -2.85 -10.42
C GLU A 39 -38.40 -2.78 -11.90
N ILE A 40 -37.85 -1.80 -12.65
CA ILE A 40 -38.26 -1.64 -14.06
C ILE A 40 -37.54 -2.68 -14.93
N HIS A 41 -36.37 -3.20 -14.53
CA HIS A 41 -35.74 -4.31 -15.24
C HIS A 41 -34.89 -5.23 -14.35
N PRO A 42 -35.02 -6.57 -14.49
CA PRO A 42 -34.24 -7.56 -13.73
C PRO A 42 -32.71 -7.44 -13.91
N THR A 43 -32.27 -6.66 -14.91
CA THR A 43 -30.86 -6.40 -15.23
C THR A 43 -30.17 -5.48 -14.22
N ALA A 44 -30.87 -4.51 -13.60
CA ALA A 44 -30.25 -3.58 -12.65
C ALA A 44 -29.97 -4.24 -11.29
N SER A 45 -30.94 -5.00 -10.78
CA SER A 45 -30.81 -5.76 -9.52
C SER A 45 -29.74 -6.86 -9.63
N SER A 46 -29.70 -7.59 -10.75
CA SER A 46 -28.63 -8.56 -11.04
C SER A 46 -27.26 -7.91 -11.19
N PHE A 47 -27.18 -6.72 -11.80
CA PHE A 47 -25.93 -5.97 -11.89
C PHE A 47 -25.43 -5.48 -10.52
N GLN A 48 -26.34 -5.04 -9.65
CA GLN A 48 -26.01 -4.68 -8.28
C GLN A 48 -25.43 -5.87 -7.50
N GLY A 49 -26.09 -7.05 -7.57
CA GLY A 49 -25.58 -8.26 -6.94
C GLY A 49 -24.21 -8.69 -7.47
N MET A 50 -23.97 -8.53 -8.77
CA MET A 50 -22.65 -8.77 -9.37
C MET A 50 -21.58 -7.81 -8.83
N LEU A 51 -21.89 -6.52 -8.71
CA LEU A 51 -20.96 -5.53 -8.15
C LEU A 51 -20.65 -5.81 -6.67
N GLU A 52 -21.64 -6.20 -5.89
CA GLU A 52 -21.46 -6.52 -4.47
C GLU A 52 -20.59 -7.77 -4.29
N ASN A 53 -20.82 -8.80 -5.09
CA ASN A 53 -19.96 -9.99 -5.12
C ASN A 53 -18.52 -9.65 -5.53
N TYR A 54 -18.34 -8.78 -6.52
CA TYR A 54 -17.02 -8.34 -6.94
C TYR A 54 -16.31 -7.56 -5.83
N ARG A 55 -17.01 -6.65 -5.14
CA ARG A 55 -16.46 -5.89 -4.01
C ARG A 55 -16.03 -6.81 -2.87
N ASN A 56 -16.87 -7.77 -2.50
CA ASN A 56 -16.54 -8.75 -1.46
C ASN A 56 -15.33 -9.61 -1.85
N HIS A 57 -15.25 -10.01 -3.11
CA HIS A 57 -14.10 -10.76 -3.63
C HIS A 57 -12.82 -9.92 -3.63
N THR A 58 -12.88 -8.66 -4.09
CA THR A 58 -11.73 -7.75 -4.07
C THR A 58 -11.24 -7.47 -2.65
N ALA A 59 -12.16 -7.28 -1.69
CA ALA A 59 -11.80 -7.08 -0.29
C ALA A 59 -11.02 -8.29 0.27
N ARG A 60 -11.53 -9.50 0.06
CA ARG A 60 -10.85 -10.74 0.47
C ARG A 60 -9.48 -10.89 -0.22
N PHE A 61 -9.40 -10.63 -1.52
CA PHE A 61 -8.16 -10.71 -2.26
C PHE A 61 -7.08 -9.73 -1.74
N MET A 62 -7.49 -8.54 -1.32
CA MET A 62 -6.58 -7.57 -0.69
C MET A 62 -6.09 -8.06 0.66
N GLU A 63 -6.97 -8.60 1.49
CA GLU A 63 -6.62 -9.20 2.80
C GLU A 63 -5.64 -10.36 2.63
N ASP A 64 -5.92 -11.28 1.71
CA ASP A 64 -5.07 -12.44 1.41
C ASP A 64 -3.70 -11.99 0.89
N SER A 65 -3.67 -10.98 0.01
CA SER A 65 -2.42 -10.41 -0.51
C SER A 65 -1.59 -9.76 0.59
N PHE A 66 -2.23 -9.04 1.51
CA PHE A 66 -1.56 -8.43 2.66
C PHE A 66 -1.01 -9.50 3.61
N ALA A 67 -1.82 -10.52 3.93
CA ALA A 67 -1.41 -11.64 4.77
C ALA A 67 -0.23 -12.40 4.15
N TYR A 68 -0.26 -12.67 2.84
CA TYR A 68 0.84 -13.31 2.13
C TYR A 68 2.13 -12.48 2.17
N CYS A 69 2.04 -11.18 1.90
CA CYS A 69 3.18 -10.28 1.95
C CYS A 69 3.79 -10.23 3.36
N LYS A 70 2.95 -10.18 4.40
CA LYS A 70 3.38 -10.19 5.80
C LYS A 70 4.08 -11.50 6.16
N ASP A 71 3.46 -12.65 5.87
CA ASP A 71 4.05 -13.97 6.16
C ASP A 71 5.39 -14.17 5.44
N LYS A 72 5.48 -13.75 4.17
CA LYS A 72 6.73 -13.78 3.41
C LYS A 72 7.80 -12.87 4.01
N TRP A 73 7.41 -11.68 4.46
CA TRP A 73 8.31 -10.75 5.14
C TRP A 73 8.81 -11.36 6.45
N ASP A 74 7.92 -11.82 7.32
CA ASP A 74 8.26 -12.39 8.62
C ASP A 74 9.16 -13.64 8.49
N LYS A 75 8.97 -14.46 7.43
CA LYS A 75 9.82 -15.64 7.15
C LYS A 75 11.20 -15.30 6.61
N SER A 76 11.31 -14.26 5.78
CA SER A 76 12.56 -13.91 5.10
C SER A 76 13.37 -12.86 5.85
N HIS A 77 12.72 -12.08 6.71
CA HIS A 77 13.35 -11.01 7.46
C HIS A 77 14.02 -11.55 8.72
N CYS A 78 15.33 -11.71 8.67
CA CYS A 78 16.14 -11.83 9.87
C CYS A 78 16.45 -10.41 10.37
N THR A 79 15.84 -9.99 11.48
CA THR A 79 16.20 -8.71 12.12
C THR A 79 17.58 -8.87 12.75
N PRO A 80 18.61 -8.17 12.25
CA PRO A 80 19.93 -8.24 12.85
C PRO A 80 19.90 -7.65 14.28
N ASP A 81 20.42 -8.38 15.27
CA ASP A 81 20.59 -7.91 16.65
C ASP A 81 21.76 -6.93 16.72
N PHE A 82 21.51 -5.69 16.27
CA PHE A 82 22.47 -4.62 16.40
C PHE A 82 22.39 -4.02 17.81
N LYS A 83 23.54 -3.72 18.40
CA LYS A 83 23.64 -3.03 19.70
C LYS A 83 24.45 -1.75 19.58
N VAL A 84 24.11 -0.77 20.40
CA VAL A 84 24.90 0.47 20.51
C VAL A 84 26.32 0.11 20.95
N GLY A 85 27.31 0.66 20.26
CA GLY A 85 28.73 0.35 20.44
C GLY A 85 29.26 -0.76 19.53
N TYR A 86 28.41 -1.46 18.77
CA TYR A 86 28.89 -2.42 17.77
C TYR A 86 29.56 -1.71 16.60
N LEU A 87 30.61 -2.34 16.10
CA LEU A 87 31.32 -1.92 14.90
C LEU A 87 30.63 -2.54 13.69
N VAL A 88 30.08 -1.69 12.85
CA VAL A 88 29.27 -2.07 11.70
C VAL A 88 29.88 -1.54 10.40
N LEU A 89 29.66 -2.29 9.34
CA LEU A 89 30.03 -1.93 7.98
C LEU A 89 28.80 -1.39 7.25
N VAL A 90 28.94 -0.28 6.53
CA VAL A 90 27.82 0.29 5.76
C VAL A 90 27.86 -0.25 4.34
N SER A 91 26.80 -0.95 3.92
CA SER A 91 26.68 -1.44 2.54
C SER A 91 26.68 -0.29 1.54
N THR A 92 27.49 -0.40 0.50
CA THR A 92 27.60 0.62 -0.54
C THR A 92 26.62 0.44 -1.70
N THR A 93 25.81 -0.63 -1.68
CA THR A 93 24.88 -1.02 -2.75
C THR A 93 23.85 0.06 -3.09
N ASN A 94 23.44 0.86 -2.11
CA ASN A 94 22.43 1.91 -2.29
C ASN A 94 23.03 3.30 -2.59
N PHE A 95 24.35 3.46 -2.60
CA PHE A 95 25.01 4.73 -2.99
C PHE A 95 25.08 4.92 -4.51
N ASN A 96 23.98 4.62 -5.21
CA ASN A 96 23.87 4.63 -6.67
C ASN A 96 24.00 6.02 -7.30
N LYS A 97 23.94 7.10 -6.51
CA LYS A 97 24.12 8.48 -6.99
C LYS A 97 25.59 8.93 -7.06
N ILE A 98 26.55 8.13 -6.56
CA ILE A 98 27.98 8.48 -6.65
C ILE A 98 28.50 8.05 -8.03
N LYS A 99 28.32 8.94 -9.03
CA LYS A 99 28.87 8.79 -10.39
C LYS A 99 30.38 8.51 -10.31
N GLY A 100 30.80 7.29 -10.63
CA GLY A 100 32.22 6.88 -10.62
C GLY A 100 32.41 5.39 -10.93
N CYS A 101 33.61 5.02 -11.38
CA CYS A 101 33.97 3.71 -11.95
C CYS A 101 33.47 2.53 -11.09
N LYS A 102 32.62 1.68 -11.69
CA LYS A 102 31.91 0.57 -11.01
C LYS A 102 32.76 -0.67 -10.76
N LYS A 103 33.93 -0.79 -11.39
CA LYS A 103 34.69 -2.06 -11.46
C LYS A 103 35.58 -2.35 -10.25
N ASN A 104 35.67 -1.46 -9.25
CA ASN A 104 36.56 -1.65 -8.09
C ASN A 104 36.09 -0.95 -6.80
N LYS A 105 34.77 -0.87 -6.57
CA LYS A 105 34.24 -0.29 -5.32
C LYS A 105 34.05 -1.39 -4.29
N TYR A 106 34.61 -1.22 -3.09
CA TYR A 106 34.33 -2.09 -1.95
C TYR A 106 32.82 -2.13 -1.70
N CYS A 107 32.28 -3.33 -1.53
CA CYS A 107 30.85 -3.55 -1.24
C CYS A 107 30.41 -2.93 0.10
N PHE A 108 31.38 -2.61 0.96
CA PHE A 108 31.18 -2.05 2.27
C PHE A 108 32.14 -0.89 2.52
N ALA A 109 31.65 0.15 3.19
CA ALA A 109 32.43 1.29 3.64
C ALA A 109 32.64 1.19 5.14
N GLY A 110 33.91 1.31 5.55
CA GLY A 110 34.39 1.76 6.87
C GLY A 110 33.91 0.97 8.11
N ASN A 111 34.70 1.08 9.17
CA ASN A 111 34.32 0.58 10.48
C ASN A 111 33.66 1.72 11.26
N PHE A 112 32.33 1.68 11.39
CA PHE A 112 31.56 2.71 12.10
C PHE A 112 31.02 2.19 13.43
N PHE A 113 30.97 3.04 14.44
CA PHE A 113 30.32 2.70 15.71
C PHE A 113 28.85 3.09 15.67
N MET A 114 27.99 2.14 16.05
CA MET A 114 26.56 2.41 16.20
C MET A 114 26.32 3.28 17.45
N LYS A 115 25.90 4.54 17.25
CA LYS A 115 25.68 5.50 18.34
C LYS A 115 24.29 5.39 18.98
N ALA A 116 23.27 5.09 18.19
CA ALA A 116 21.89 4.96 18.64
C ALA A 116 21.09 4.09 17.66
N LEU A 117 20.06 3.41 18.17
CA LEU A 117 19.05 2.72 17.38
C LEU A 117 17.76 3.54 17.43
N HIS A 118 17.18 3.80 16.26
CA HIS A 118 15.85 4.39 16.16
C HIS A 118 14.86 3.25 15.94
N GLY A 119 13.93 3.07 16.88
CA GLY A 119 12.87 2.06 16.83
C GLY A 119 11.52 2.71 16.62
#